data_AF-A0A519KZA7-F1
#
_entry.id   AF-A0A519KZA7-F1
#
_cell.length_a   1.000
_cell.length_b   1.000
_cell.length_c   1.000
_cell.angle_alpha   90.00
_cell.angle_beta   90.00
_cell.angle_gamma   90.00
#
_symmetry.space_group_name_H-M   'P 1'
#
loop_
_entity.id
_entity.type
_entity.pdbx_description
1 polymer ?
#
loop_
_entity_poly.entity_id
_entity_poly.type
_entity_poly.pdbx_seq_one_letter_code
_entity_poly.pdbx_strand_id
1 'polypeptide(L)'
;MAWSVASYVGQVAAAGKAEYPLPMYANASLADPFDRPPPGTYASGGPVWSMIEVWQAAAPAIDFLAPDIYDRPSARFERHLDRYARPDNALFLAEVGNDQAYARILFSVLGRGGIGYSPFGIDYTGYANFPLGAKAITEETLTPLRDVYRLIAPWQRVWAKAAYEGRVWGVTEPDDRKAQTMDLGDWTATVTYQQWQFGATGATWFGDLPKPDATAAPNGGVLIAQLNPGEFFLTAHHARVELAPKDPASRRMILRYEEGHFDADGRWVFERIWNGDQTDYGLNFTDRPQLLRVVTATY
;
A
#
# COMPACT_ATOMS: atom_id res chain seq x y z
N MET A 1 18.74 27.58 -0.22
CA MET A 1 17.64 27.40 0.76
C MET A 1 17.66 26.01 1.37
N ALA A 2 17.45 24.92 0.60
CA ALA A 2 17.36 23.55 1.14
C ALA A 2 18.53 23.16 2.06
N TRP A 3 19.78 23.39 1.63
CA TRP A 3 20.97 23.14 2.46
C TRP A 3 20.90 23.80 3.83
N SER A 4 20.53 25.08 3.88
CA SER A 4 20.47 25.85 5.14
C SER A 4 19.37 25.35 6.07
N VAL A 5 18.18 25.05 5.52
CA VAL A 5 17.06 24.48 6.30
C VAL A 5 17.42 23.10 6.83
N ALA A 6 17.91 22.21 5.96
CA ALA A 6 18.33 20.87 6.32
C ALA A 6 19.45 20.90 7.38
N SER A 7 20.47 21.74 7.21
CA SER A 7 21.56 21.90 8.20
C SER A 7 21.03 22.33 9.56
N TYR A 8 20.08 23.27 9.60
CA TYR A 8 19.45 23.72 10.83
C TYR A 8 18.66 22.58 11.50
N VAL A 9 17.79 21.91 10.74
CA VAL A 9 16.99 20.78 11.24
C VAL A 9 17.89 19.64 11.71
N GLY A 10 18.98 19.36 10.98
CA GLY A 10 19.96 18.35 11.34
C GLY A 10 20.68 18.66 12.66
N GLN A 11 21.00 19.92 12.95
CA GLN A 11 21.57 20.32 14.24
C GLN A 11 20.58 20.11 15.39
N VAL A 12 19.30 20.45 15.18
CA VAL A 12 18.23 20.21 16.17
C VAL A 12 18.07 18.71 16.43
N ALA A 13 18.01 17.90 15.38
CA ALA A 13 17.89 16.44 15.49
C ALA A 13 19.11 15.82 16.20
N ALA A 14 20.32 16.25 15.86
CA ALA A 14 21.55 15.78 16.50
C ALA A 14 21.58 16.08 18.00
N ALA A 15 21.16 17.29 18.40
CA ALA A 15 21.04 17.67 19.81
C ALA A 15 20.01 16.81 20.54
N GLY A 16 18.84 16.56 19.93
CA GLY A 16 17.81 15.70 20.52
C GLY A 16 18.26 14.24 20.66
N LYS A 17 18.93 13.68 19.63
CA LYS A 17 19.45 12.31 19.68
C LYS A 17 20.59 12.13 20.68
N ALA A 18 21.34 13.18 21.01
CA ALA A 18 22.36 13.14 22.05
C ALA A 18 21.75 12.89 23.45
N GLU A 19 20.52 13.34 23.68
CA GLU A 19 19.78 13.09 24.92
C GLU A 19 19.01 11.76 24.86
N TYR A 20 18.27 11.53 23.77
CA TYR A 20 17.50 10.30 23.59
C TYR A 20 17.36 9.92 22.11
N PRO A 21 18.03 8.85 21.64
CA PRO A 21 18.21 8.56 20.22
C PRO A 21 17.01 7.86 19.57
N LEU A 22 15.82 8.47 19.65
CA LEU A 22 14.66 8.00 18.88
C LEU A 22 14.88 8.20 17.37
N PRO A 23 14.23 7.39 16.51
CA PRO A 23 14.11 7.71 15.10
C PRO A 23 13.43 9.08 14.90
N MET A 24 13.99 9.90 14.03
CA MET A 24 13.52 11.23 13.67
C MET A 24 13.45 11.35 12.14
N TYR A 25 12.43 12.03 11.64
CA TYR A 25 12.21 12.24 10.21
C TYR A 25 11.83 13.69 9.93
N ALA A 26 11.89 14.09 8.66
CA ALA A 26 11.33 15.35 8.19
C ALA A 26 10.27 15.08 7.13
N ASN A 27 9.09 15.69 7.27
CA ASN A 27 8.02 15.59 6.29
C ASN A 27 8.13 16.64 5.18
N ALA A 28 7.57 16.35 4.01
CA ALA A 28 7.68 17.15 2.81
C ALA A 28 6.31 17.63 2.33
N SER A 29 6.09 18.95 2.39
CA SER A 29 5.09 19.61 1.55
C SER A 29 5.52 19.50 0.08
N LEU A 30 4.78 18.70 -0.68
CA LEU A 30 5.23 18.19 -1.98
C LEU A 30 5.17 19.25 -3.09
N ALA A 31 6.16 19.21 -3.98
CA ALA A 31 6.11 19.84 -5.30
C ALA A 31 5.58 18.84 -6.33
N ASP A 32 5.39 19.27 -7.58
CA ASP A 32 4.99 18.36 -8.66
C ASP A 32 5.93 17.12 -8.76
N PRO A 33 5.41 15.88 -8.87
CA PRO A 33 6.23 14.67 -8.93
C PRO A 33 6.82 14.37 -10.32
N PHE A 34 6.27 14.98 -11.36
CA PHE A 34 6.68 14.82 -12.76
C PHE A 34 7.65 15.91 -13.19
N ASP A 35 7.40 17.16 -12.79
CA ASP A 35 8.17 18.31 -13.19
C ASP A 35 8.94 18.97 -12.04
N ARG A 36 9.86 19.88 -12.39
CA ARG A 36 10.56 20.73 -11.44
C ARG A 36 9.99 22.15 -11.54
N PRO A 37 8.92 22.47 -10.80
CA PRO A 37 8.34 23.79 -10.86
C PRO A 37 9.33 24.84 -10.33
N PRO A 38 9.22 26.12 -10.77
CA PRO A 38 10.09 27.18 -10.29
C PRO A 38 10.04 27.30 -8.75
N PRO A 39 11.19 27.46 -8.06
CA PRO A 39 11.21 27.72 -6.62
C PRO A 39 10.32 28.92 -6.26
N GLY A 40 9.60 28.81 -5.14
CA GLY A 40 8.61 29.80 -4.70
C GLY A 40 7.17 29.51 -5.11
N THR A 41 6.95 28.55 -6.01
CA THR A 41 5.61 28.02 -6.35
C THR A 41 5.20 26.81 -5.49
N TYR A 42 6.12 26.33 -4.66
CA TYR A 42 5.97 25.28 -3.65
C TYR A 42 6.80 25.66 -2.41
N ALA A 43 6.73 24.86 -1.34
CA ALA A 43 7.50 25.03 -0.11
C ALA A 43 9.02 24.86 -0.33
N SER A 44 9.65 25.85 -0.96
CA SER A 44 11.05 25.80 -1.35
C SER A 44 11.96 25.71 -0.13
N GLY A 45 12.88 24.74 -0.15
CA GLY A 45 13.75 24.44 0.96
C GLY A 45 13.37 23.17 1.73
N GLY A 46 12.12 22.73 1.65
CA GLY A 46 11.67 21.46 2.22
C GLY A 46 12.30 20.23 1.54
N PRO A 47 12.13 19.02 2.12
CA PRO A 47 12.69 17.77 1.61
C PRO A 47 11.92 17.22 0.40
N VAL A 48 11.60 18.07 -0.58
CA VAL A 48 10.96 17.66 -1.84
C VAL A 48 11.84 16.68 -2.61
N TRP A 49 11.25 15.86 -3.48
CA TRP A 49 11.95 14.78 -4.18
C TRP A 49 13.23 15.21 -4.91
N SER A 50 13.27 16.43 -5.45
CA SER A 50 14.44 16.95 -6.18
C SER A 50 15.58 17.42 -5.28
N MET A 51 15.35 17.45 -3.95
CA MET A 51 16.28 17.92 -2.92
C MET A 51 16.61 16.85 -1.88
N ILE A 52 16.16 15.60 -2.05
CA ILE A 52 16.43 14.48 -1.11
C ILE A 52 17.93 14.36 -0.81
N GLU A 53 18.77 14.34 -1.84
CA GLU A 53 20.23 14.19 -1.68
C GLU A 53 20.86 15.35 -0.92
N VAL A 54 20.36 16.57 -1.12
CA VAL A 54 20.80 17.76 -0.37
C VAL A 54 20.43 17.62 1.11
N TRP A 55 19.22 17.15 1.40
CA TRP A 55 18.75 16.93 2.76
C TRP A 55 19.51 15.81 3.47
N GLN A 56 19.72 14.67 2.81
CA GLN A 56 20.49 13.56 3.35
C GLN A 56 21.95 13.97 3.67
N ALA A 57 22.57 14.78 2.80
CA ALA A 57 23.93 15.28 3.03
C ALA A 57 24.01 16.31 4.18
N ALA A 58 23.05 17.23 4.26
CA ALA A 58 23.07 18.34 5.21
C ALA A 58 22.51 17.97 6.60
N ALA A 59 21.67 16.95 6.69
CA ALA A 59 20.98 16.55 7.92
C ALA A 59 21.17 15.06 8.26
N PRO A 60 22.41 14.57 8.48
CA PRO A 60 22.68 13.15 8.70
C PRO A 60 22.05 12.57 9.99
N ALA A 61 21.57 13.44 10.90
CA ALA A 61 20.82 13.03 12.10
C ALA A 61 19.32 12.81 11.84
N ILE A 62 18.82 13.07 10.62
CA ILE A 62 17.46 12.73 10.19
C ILE A 62 17.53 11.36 9.51
N ASP A 63 16.75 10.40 10.01
CA ASP A 63 16.84 9.00 9.57
C ASP A 63 16.17 8.75 8.21
N PHE A 64 15.11 9.49 7.89
CA PHE A 64 14.43 9.43 6.59
C PHE A 64 13.58 10.68 6.32
N LEU A 65 13.19 10.85 5.06
CA LEU A 65 12.33 11.92 4.57
C LEU A 65 10.98 11.35 4.14
N ALA A 66 9.90 11.94 4.62
CA ALA A 66 8.53 11.43 4.46
C ALA A 66 7.68 12.33 3.56
N PRO A 67 7.00 11.82 2.52
CA PRO A 67 6.06 12.62 1.73
C PRO A 67 4.71 12.82 2.44
N ASP A 68 4.14 14.02 2.31
CA ASP A 68 2.76 14.34 2.69
C ASP A 68 1.86 14.34 1.45
N ILE A 69 1.07 13.27 1.25
CA ILE A 69 0.33 13.05 -0.01
C ILE A 69 -1.12 13.50 0.10
N TYR A 70 -1.44 14.60 -0.59
CA TYR A 70 -2.82 15.09 -0.81
C TYR A 70 -3.22 15.09 -2.29
N ASP A 71 -2.48 14.37 -3.13
CA ASP A 71 -2.82 14.13 -4.52
C ASP A 71 -3.75 12.91 -4.63
N ARG A 72 -4.95 13.10 -5.17
CA ARG A 72 -5.93 12.02 -5.44
C ARG A 72 -5.62 11.17 -6.68
N PRO A 73 -5.14 11.74 -7.80
CA PRO A 73 -4.89 10.94 -8.99
C PRO A 73 -3.79 9.90 -8.77
N SER A 74 -4.10 8.65 -9.09
CA SER A 74 -3.21 7.49 -8.97
C SER A 74 -1.84 7.68 -9.58
N ALA A 75 -1.77 8.19 -10.82
CA ALA A 75 -0.49 8.45 -11.45
C ALA A 75 0.39 9.41 -10.63
N ARG A 76 -0.19 10.40 -9.94
CA ARG A 76 0.56 11.38 -9.14
C ARG A 76 1.03 10.79 -7.82
N PHE A 77 0.13 10.17 -7.05
CA PHE A 77 0.56 9.59 -5.77
C PHE A 77 1.54 8.44 -5.98
N GLU A 78 1.35 7.57 -6.98
CA GLU A 78 2.30 6.49 -7.31
C GLU A 78 3.67 7.08 -7.65
N ARG A 79 3.71 8.17 -8.42
CA ARG A 79 4.96 8.85 -8.74
C ARG A 79 5.63 9.43 -7.50
N HIS A 80 4.88 9.98 -6.54
CA HIS A 80 5.43 10.38 -5.26
C HIS A 80 6.04 9.19 -4.52
N LEU A 81 5.32 8.06 -4.41
CA LEU A 81 5.85 6.85 -3.77
C LEU A 81 7.18 6.41 -4.40
N ASP A 82 7.27 6.37 -5.72
CA ASP A 82 8.49 5.98 -6.45
C ASP A 82 9.68 6.94 -6.21
N ARG A 83 9.40 8.21 -5.91
CA ARG A 83 10.45 9.20 -5.63
C ARG A 83 11.04 9.08 -4.23
N TYR A 84 10.23 8.69 -3.25
CA TYR A 84 10.63 8.62 -1.84
C TYR A 84 11.00 7.21 -1.38
N ALA A 85 10.50 6.15 -2.04
CA ALA A 85 10.92 4.77 -1.78
C ALA A 85 12.30 4.53 -2.42
N ARG A 86 13.36 4.72 -1.64
CA ARG A 86 14.74 4.57 -2.11
C ARG A 86 15.52 3.61 -1.21
N PRO A 87 16.59 2.98 -1.71
CA PRO A 87 17.48 2.18 -0.87
C PRO A 87 18.09 2.96 0.31
N ASP A 88 18.22 4.28 0.18
CA ASP A 88 18.77 5.20 1.18
C ASP A 88 17.70 6.04 1.92
N ASN A 89 16.40 5.77 1.71
CA ASN A 89 15.31 6.50 2.32
C ASN A 89 14.09 5.59 2.57
N ALA A 90 13.81 5.28 3.83
CA ALA A 90 12.62 4.50 4.19
C ALA A 90 11.33 5.24 3.78
N LEU A 91 10.39 4.51 3.18
CA LEU A 91 9.09 5.08 2.81
C LEU A 91 8.15 5.11 4.02
N PHE A 92 7.79 6.31 4.46
CA PHE A 92 6.74 6.54 5.46
C PHE A 92 5.83 7.65 4.95
N LEU A 93 4.53 7.39 4.79
CA LEU A 93 3.56 8.45 4.51
C LEU A 93 3.15 9.08 5.83
N ALA A 94 3.86 10.15 6.20
CA ALA A 94 3.63 10.87 7.45
C ALA A 94 2.26 11.57 7.47
N GLU A 95 1.84 12.07 6.32
CA GLU A 95 0.49 12.56 6.09
C GLU A 95 -0.05 12.02 4.77
N VAL A 96 -1.33 11.67 4.79
CA VAL A 96 -2.12 11.40 3.60
C VAL A 96 -3.53 11.93 3.81
N GLY A 97 -4.20 12.35 2.74
CA GLY A 97 -5.61 12.75 2.82
C GLY A 97 -6.50 11.65 3.43
N ASN A 98 -7.67 12.05 3.95
CA ASN A 98 -8.55 11.17 4.71
C ASN A 98 -9.90 10.87 4.03
N ASP A 99 -10.07 11.28 2.78
CA ASP A 99 -11.24 10.87 1.99
C ASP A 99 -11.08 9.44 1.43
N GLN A 100 -12.18 8.91 0.87
CA GLN A 100 -12.25 7.55 0.35
C GLN A 100 -11.14 7.21 -0.67
N ALA A 101 -10.70 8.18 -1.48
CA ALA A 101 -9.72 7.92 -2.54
C ALA A 101 -8.33 7.59 -1.99
N TYR A 102 -8.01 8.03 -0.78
CA TYR A 102 -6.70 7.83 -0.18
C TYR A 102 -6.53 6.46 0.47
N ALA A 103 -7.61 5.83 0.96
CA ALA A 103 -7.52 4.57 1.70
C ALA A 103 -6.76 3.48 0.94
N ARG A 104 -6.95 3.40 -0.38
CA ARG A 104 -6.29 2.41 -1.24
C ARG A 104 -4.78 2.61 -1.39
N ILE A 105 -4.25 3.81 -1.12
CA ILE A 105 -2.81 4.11 -1.21
C ILE A 105 -2.00 3.24 -0.23
N LEU A 106 -2.61 2.79 0.87
CA LEU A 106 -1.99 1.86 1.83
C LEU A 106 -1.41 0.62 1.13
N PHE A 107 -2.11 0.06 0.13
CA PHE A 107 -1.65 -1.11 -0.61
C PHE A 107 -0.32 -0.87 -1.33
N SER A 108 -0.21 0.28 -2.00
CA SER A 108 0.99 0.69 -2.73
C SER A 108 2.16 1.08 -1.82
N VAL A 109 1.88 1.62 -0.64
CA VAL A 109 2.92 1.94 0.37
C VAL A 109 3.51 0.67 0.96
N LEU A 110 2.65 -0.22 1.46
CA LEU A 110 3.09 -1.46 2.08
C LEU A 110 3.73 -2.39 1.05
N GLY A 111 3.21 -2.44 -0.18
CA GLY A 111 3.79 -3.20 -1.28
C GLY A 111 5.21 -2.80 -1.68
N ARG A 112 5.65 -1.59 -1.30
CA ARG A 112 7.03 -1.10 -1.46
C ARG A 112 7.89 -1.30 -0.21
N GLY A 113 7.40 -2.05 0.78
CA GLY A 113 8.07 -2.21 2.07
C GLY A 113 7.99 -0.95 2.96
N GLY A 114 7.02 -0.06 2.72
CA GLY A 114 6.84 1.15 3.51
C GLY A 114 6.59 0.84 4.98
N ILE A 115 7.16 1.66 5.87
CA ILE A 115 7.17 1.45 7.31
C ILE A 115 5.95 2.06 8.01
N GLY A 116 5.11 2.80 7.29
CA GLY A 116 3.86 3.32 7.82
C GLY A 116 3.08 4.20 6.86
N TYR A 117 1.83 4.44 7.24
CA TYR A 117 0.81 5.15 6.49
C TYR A 117 -0.07 5.88 7.51
N SER A 118 -0.17 7.21 7.44
CA SER A 118 -0.80 8.02 8.49
C SER A 118 -1.80 9.04 7.90
N PRO A 119 -3.10 8.70 7.86
CA PRO A 119 -4.15 9.63 7.45
C PRO A 119 -4.23 10.85 8.38
N PHE A 120 -4.31 12.03 7.79
CA PHE A 120 -4.40 13.29 8.53
C PHE A 120 -5.84 13.56 9.02
N GLY A 121 -5.99 14.18 10.20
CA GLY A 121 -7.28 14.70 10.67
C GLY A 121 -8.29 13.61 11.05
N ILE A 122 -7.86 12.60 11.81
CA ILE A 122 -8.69 11.49 12.29
C ILE A 122 -9.17 11.79 13.71
N ASP A 123 -10.05 12.78 13.83
CA ASP A 123 -10.68 13.16 15.09
C ASP A 123 -12.09 13.75 14.87
N TYR A 124 -12.91 13.77 15.92
CA TYR A 124 -14.28 14.30 15.87
C TYR A 124 -14.37 15.72 16.45
N THR A 125 -13.32 16.54 16.26
CA THR A 125 -13.30 17.92 16.77
C THR A 125 -14.23 18.87 15.99
N GLY A 126 -14.70 18.43 14.83
CA GLY A 126 -15.52 19.23 13.91
C GLY A 126 -14.72 19.93 12.81
N TYR A 127 -13.38 19.84 12.83
CA TYR A 127 -12.54 20.34 11.74
C TYR A 127 -12.47 19.34 10.57
N ALA A 128 -12.52 19.85 9.35
CA ALA A 128 -12.27 19.09 8.13
C ALA A 128 -11.42 19.93 7.18
N ASN A 129 -10.34 19.37 6.64
CA ASN A 129 -9.35 20.09 5.83
C ASN A 129 -9.69 20.11 4.32
N PHE A 130 -10.96 19.96 3.94
CA PHE A 130 -11.40 20.08 2.55
C PHE A 130 -10.90 21.42 1.95
N PRO A 131 -10.34 21.45 0.71
CA PRO A 131 -10.42 20.43 -0.34
C PRO A 131 -9.35 19.34 -0.31
N LEU A 132 -8.47 19.29 0.69
CA LEU A 132 -7.40 18.29 0.76
C LEU A 132 -7.95 16.89 1.10
N GLY A 133 -8.77 16.80 2.14
CA GLY A 133 -9.42 15.57 2.60
C GLY A 133 -10.94 15.56 2.41
N ALA A 134 -11.62 14.83 3.30
CA ALA A 134 -13.07 14.69 3.34
C ALA A 134 -13.77 16.00 3.73
N LYS A 135 -15.04 16.15 3.31
CA LYS A 135 -15.87 17.33 3.63
C LYS A 135 -16.34 17.38 5.08
N ALA A 136 -16.39 16.23 5.74
CA ALA A 136 -16.75 16.06 7.14
C ALA A 136 -16.05 14.81 7.66
N ILE A 137 -15.79 14.76 8.97
CA ILE A 137 -15.20 13.60 9.63
C ILE A 137 -16.29 12.93 10.48
N THR A 138 -16.78 11.80 9.98
CA THR A 138 -17.78 10.94 10.64
C THR A 138 -17.28 9.49 10.63
N GLU A 139 -17.91 8.60 11.42
CA GLU A 139 -17.64 7.16 11.33
C GLU A 139 -17.81 6.61 9.90
N GLU A 140 -18.81 7.12 9.19
CA GLU A 140 -19.10 6.73 7.81
C GLU A 140 -17.98 7.18 6.86
N THR A 141 -17.54 8.44 6.91
CA THR A 141 -16.48 8.92 6.01
C THR A 141 -15.13 8.26 6.29
N LEU A 142 -14.90 7.79 7.52
CA LEU A 142 -13.69 7.07 7.92
C LEU A 142 -13.76 5.56 7.66
N THR A 143 -14.90 5.02 7.23
CA THR A 143 -15.08 3.58 6.97
C THR A 143 -14.05 3.02 5.98
N PRO A 144 -13.74 3.66 4.84
CA PRO A 144 -12.72 3.15 3.91
C PRO A 144 -11.34 3.01 4.57
N LEU A 145 -10.94 3.97 5.41
CA LEU A 145 -9.69 3.89 6.16
C LEU A 145 -9.72 2.77 7.19
N ARG A 146 -10.81 2.66 7.98
CA ARG A 146 -10.99 1.56 8.93
C ARG A 146 -10.83 0.20 8.24
N ASP A 147 -11.46 0.02 7.09
CA ASP A 147 -11.53 -1.28 6.42
C ASP A 147 -10.16 -1.74 5.90
N VAL A 148 -9.36 -0.84 5.33
CA VAL A 148 -7.97 -1.20 4.92
C VAL A 148 -7.08 -1.52 6.12
N TYR A 149 -7.26 -0.84 7.26
CA TYR A 149 -6.51 -1.17 8.49
C TYR A 149 -6.91 -2.52 9.07
N ARG A 150 -8.20 -2.90 8.99
CA ARG A 150 -8.67 -4.22 9.44
C ARG A 150 -8.04 -5.38 8.69
N LEU A 151 -7.60 -5.17 7.44
CA LEU A 151 -6.90 -6.18 6.65
C LEU A 151 -5.50 -6.47 7.18
N ILE A 152 -4.77 -5.44 7.62
CA ILE A 152 -3.34 -5.56 7.94
C ILE A 152 -3.06 -5.63 9.45
N ALA A 153 -3.83 -4.93 10.28
CA ALA A 153 -3.58 -4.82 11.72
C ALA A 153 -3.43 -6.17 12.45
N PRO A 154 -4.24 -7.22 12.14
CA PRO A 154 -4.14 -8.52 12.83
C PRO A 154 -2.81 -9.25 12.62
N TRP A 155 -2.06 -8.94 11.56
CA TRP A 155 -0.83 -9.63 11.19
C TRP A 155 0.31 -8.68 10.83
N GLN A 156 0.22 -7.42 11.24
CA GLN A 156 1.18 -6.35 10.93
C GLN A 156 2.62 -6.69 11.30
N ARG A 157 2.85 -7.47 12.38
CA ARG A 157 4.21 -7.89 12.80
C ARG A 157 4.81 -8.90 11.85
N VAL A 158 4.00 -9.83 11.36
CA VAL A 158 4.39 -10.81 10.34
C VAL A 158 4.67 -10.10 9.02
N TRP A 159 3.79 -9.19 8.62
CA TRP A 159 3.99 -8.32 7.45
C TRP A 159 5.30 -7.52 7.53
N ALA A 160 5.52 -6.80 8.63
CA ALA A 160 6.68 -5.93 8.80
C ALA A 160 8.01 -6.71 8.69
N LYS A 161 8.05 -7.95 9.20
CA LYS A 161 9.21 -8.83 9.03
C LYS A 161 9.41 -9.20 7.57
N ALA A 162 8.38 -9.65 6.87
CA ALA A 162 8.46 -10.00 5.45
C ALA A 162 8.86 -8.78 4.58
N ALA A 163 8.33 -7.60 4.92
CA ALA A 163 8.65 -6.35 4.25
C ALA A 163 10.13 -5.98 4.42
N TYR A 164 10.66 -6.10 5.63
CA TYR A 164 12.08 -5.89 5.91
C TYR A 164 12.98 -6.87 5.13
N GLU A 165 12.52 -8.11 4.92
CA GLU A 165 13.21 -9.12 4.12
C GLU A 165 13.02 -8.96 2.59
N GLY A 166 12.29 -7.93 2.15
CA GLY A 166 12.04 -7.66 0.73
C GLY A 166 11.10 -8.67 0.05
N ARG A 167 10.25 -9.34 0.84
CA ARG A 167 9.35 -10.42 0.40
C ARG A 167 7.88 -10.02 0.43
N VAL A 168 7.60 -8.77 0.07
CA VAL A 168 6.25 -8.23 -0.01
C VAL A 168 6.00 -7.58 -1.36
N TRP A 169 4.74 -7.61 -1.76
CA TRP A 169 4.23 -6.98 -2.96
C TRP A 169 2.85 -6.39 -2.65
N GLY A 170 2.50 -5.35 -3.38
CA GLY A 170 1.18 -4.76 -3.27
C GLY A 170 0.90 -3.78 -4.38
N VAL A 171 -0.38 -3.67 -4.73
CA VAL A 171 -0.88 -2.76 -5.75
C VAL A 171 -2.22 -2.19 -5.30
N THR A 172 -2.47 -0.93 -5.67
CA THR A 172 -3.78 -0.30 -5.55
C THR A 172 -4.48 -0.22 -6.89
N GLU A 173 -5.81 -0.17 -6.88
CA GLU A 173 -6.62 0.13 -8.06
C GLU A 173 -6.22 1.49 -8.67
N PRO A 174 -5.75 1.52 -9.93
CA PRO A 174 -5.47 2.77 -10.63
C PRO A 174 -6.78 3.41 -11.10
N ASP A 175 -6.76 4.73 -11.36
CA ASP A 175 -7.98 5.44 -11.79
C ASP A 175 -8.52 4.94 -13.14
N ASP A 176 -7.63 4.44 -14.00
CA ASP A 176 -8.00 3.83 -15.29
C ASP A 176 -8.36 2.34 -15.19
N ARG A 177 -8.30 1.77 -13.98
CA ARG A 177 -8.65 0.38 -13.63
C ARG A 177 -7.93 -0.68 -14.45
N LYS A 178 -6.78 -0.36 -15.03
CA LYS A 178 -5.99 -1.35 -15.75
C LYS A 178 -5.58 -2.49 -14.82
N ALA A 179 -5.62 -3.70 -15.37
CA ALA A 179 -5.06 -4.86 -14.71
C ALA A 179 -3.58 -4.65 -14.43
N GLN A 180 -3.09 -5.18 -13.32
CA GLN A 180 -1.70 -5.10 -12.90
C GLN A 180 -1.17 -6.50 -12.67
N THR A 181 0.09 -6.75 -13.01
CA THR A 181 0.75 -8.04 -12.75
C THR A 181 1.97 -7.81 -11.88
N MET A 182 2.03 -8.50 -10.75
CA MET A 182 3.19 -8.51 -9.86
C MET A 182 4.05 -9.75 -10.14
N ASP A 183 5.36 -9.53 -10.17
CA ASP A 183 6.37 -10.58 -10.25
C ASP A 183 6.72 -11.10 -8.85
N LEU A 184 6.34 -12.35 -8.56
CA LEU A 184 6.56 -13.01 -7.27
C LEU A 184 7.70 -14.06 -7.36
N GLY A 185 8.66 -13.87 -8.27
CA GLY A 185 9.73 -14.82 -8.54
C GLY A 185 9.29 -15.91 -9.52
N ASP A 186 9.06 -17.13 -9.01
CA ASP A 186 8.59 -18.27 -9.82
C ASP A 186 7.10 -18.17 -10.21
N TRP A 187 6.40 -17.18 -9.65
CA TRP A 187 4.97 -16.97 -9.79
C TRP A 187 4.68 -15.55 -10.28
N THR A 188 3.51 -15.37 -10.88
CA THR A 188 2.91 -14.06 -11.15
C THR A 188 1.58 -13.95 -10.41
N ALA A 189 1.24 -12.73 -9.98
CA ALA A 189 -0.08 -12.40 -9.48
C ALA A 189 -0.70 -11.32 -10.37
N THR A 190 -1.74 -11.66 -11.12
CA THR A 190 -2.51 -10.72 -11.93
C THR A 190 -3.71 -10.24 -11.13
N VAL A 191 -3.83 -8.91 -11.00
CA VAL A 191 -4.87 -8.24 -10.25
C VAL A 191 -5.81 -7.53 -11.21
N THR A 192 -7.11 -7.78 -11.04
CA THR A 192 -8.18 -7.10 -11.78
C THR A 192 -9.22 -6.52 -10.82
N TYR A 193 -9.89 -5.46 -11.25
CA TYR A 193 -10.81 -4.67 -10.43
C TYR A 193 -12.22 -4.69 -11.00
N GLN A 194 -13.21 -4.35 -10.17
CA GLN A 194 -14.64 -4.36 -10.52
C GLN A 194 -15.16 -5.69 -11.10
N GLN A 195 -14.61 -6.82 -10.65
CA GLN A 195 -15.07 -8.14 -11.06
C GLN A 195 -16.16 -8.63 -10.10
N TRP A 196 -17.11 -9.41 -10.61
CA TRP A 196 -17.99 -10.24 -9.77
C TRP A 196 -17.20 -11.43 -9.21
N GLN A 197 -17.71 -12.10 -8.18
CA GLN A 197 -17.02 -13.25 -7.58
C GLN A 197 -17.06 -14.51 -8.46
N PHE A 198 -17.91 -14.53 -9.49
CA PHE A 198 -18.10 -15.68 -10.38
C PHE A 198 -17.99 -15.24 -11.84
N GLY A 199 -17.44 -16.12 -12.68
CA GLY A 199 -17.27 -15.89 -14.12
C GLY A 199 -15.87 -15.39 -14.48
N ALA A 200 -15.29 -15.99 -15.53
CA ALA A 200 -13.97 -15.61 -16.03
C ALA A 200 -14.00 -14.15 -16.52
N THR A 201 -12.86 -13.48 -16.43
CA THR A 201 -12.75 -12.10 -16.92
C THR A 201 -13.06 -12.05 -18.41
N GLY A 202 -14.08 -11.26 -18.78
CA GLY A 202 -14.57 -11.17 -20.16
C GLY A 202 -15.59 -12.23 -20.57
N ALA A 203 -16.07 -13.08 -19.66
CA ALA A 203 -17.10 -14.07 -19.99
C ALA A 203 -18.45 -13.40 -20.33
N THR A 204 -19.04 -13.80 -21.45
CA THR A 204 -20.28 -13.19 -22.01
C THR A 204 -21.53 -14.04 -21.79
N TRP A 205 -21.40 -15.25 -21.24
CA TRP A 205 -22.49 -16.21 -21.04
C TRP A 205 -23.60 -15.77 -20.06
N PHE A 206 -23.36 -14.73 -19.27
CA PHE A 206 -24.34 -14.10 -18.36
C PHE A 206 -24.96 -12.84 -18.96
N GLY A 207 -24.60 -12.49 -20.20
CA GLY A 207 -24.91 -11.19 -20.79
C GLY A 207 -24.16 -10.05 -20.12
N ASP A 208 -24.65 -8.83 -20.35
CA ASP A 208 -24.10 -7.63 -19.73
C ASP A 208 -24.55 -7.53 -18.27
N LEU A 209 -23.65 -7.87 -17.35
CA LEU A 209 -23.86 -7.66 -15.92
C LEU A 209 -23.48 -6.23 -15.52
N PRO A 210 -24.22 -5.59 -14.59
CA PRO A 210 -23.79 -4.32 -14.01
C PRO A 210 -22.45 -4.47 -13.30
N LYS A 211 -21.75 -3.37 -13.00
CA LYS A 211 -20.56 -3.42 -12.14
C LYS A 211 -20.97 -3.52 -10.66
N PRO A 212 -20.15 -4.11 -9.77
CA PRO A 212 -20.47 -4.14 -8.34
C PRO A 212 -20.61 -2.72 -7.76
N ASP A 213 -21.74 -2.44 -7.10
CA ASP A 213 -22.10 -1.10 -6.62
C ASP A 213 -21.03 -0.49 -5.69
N ALA A 214 -20.45 -1.32 -4.81
CA ALA A 214 -19.41 -0.92 -3.86
C ALA A 214 -18.07 -0.51 -4.50
N THR A 215 -17.96 -0.54 -5.83
CA THR A 215 -16.74 -0.19 -6.58
C THR A 215 -16.94 1.02 -7.51
N ALA A 216 -17.96 1.86 -7.27
CA ALA A 216 -18.24 3.02 -8.11
C ALA A 216 -17.02 3.93 -8.32
N ALA A 217 -16.29 4.25 -7.24
CA ALA A 217 -14.99 4.91 -7.28
C ALA A 217 -13.86 3.89 -7.00
N PRO A 218 -12.64 4.11 -7.51
CA PRO A 218 -11.53 3.19 -7.25
C PRO A 218 -11.23 3.10 -5.75
N ASN A 219 -11.27 1.88 -5.22
CA ASN A 219 -11.08 1.56 -3.80
C ASN A 219 -10.39 0.22 -3.57
N GLY A 220 -10.05 -0.54 -4.62
CA GLY A 220 -9.44 -1.84 -4.48
C GLY A 220 -7.93 -1.82 -4.26
N GLY A 221 -7.40 -2.95 -3.80
CA GLY A 221 -5.97 -3.21 -3.73
C GLY A 221 -5.63 -4.56 -3.10
N VAL A 222 -4.37 -4.94 -3.19
CA VAL A 222 -3.86 -6.27 -2.84
C VAL A 222 -2.54 -6.13 -2.07
N LEU A 223 -2.36 -6.98 -1.07
CA LEU A 223 -1.08 -7.23 -0.39
C LEU A 223 -0.73 -8.71 -0.49
N ILE A 224 0.53 -9.01 -0.83
CA ILE A 224 1.08 -10.37 -0.86
C ILE A 224 2.40 -10.37 -0.10
N ALA A 225 2.60 -11.35 0.77
CA ALA A 225 3.87 -11.60 1.45
C ALA A 225 4.32 -13.05 1.22
N GLN A 226 5.62 -13.28 1.09
CA GLN A 226 6.20 -14.63 1.08
C GLN A 226 6.97 -14.85 2.39
N LEU A 227 6.48 -15.76 3.23
CA LEU A 227 7.14 -16.07 4.51
C LEU A 227 8.15 -17.21 4.37
N ASN A 228 7.79 -18.23 3.60
CA ASN A 228 8.63 -19.40 3.34
C ASN A 228 8.63 -19.73 1.83
N PRO A 229 9.65 -20.44 1.33
CA PRO A 229 9.59 -21.01 -0.01
C PRO A 229 8.32 -21.85 -0.18
N GLY A 230 7.58 -21.58 -1.25
CA GLY A 230 6.34 -22.27 -1.55
C GLY A 230 5.09 -21.77 -0.81
N GLU A 231 5.21 -20.73 0.03
CA GLU A 231 4.09 -20.19 0.81
C GLU A 231 3.93 -18.68 0.63
N PHE A 232 2.77 -18.26 0.13
CA PHE A 232 2.36 -16.86 0.08
C PHE A 232 1.22 -16.59 1.05
N PHE A 233 1.15 -15.38 1.58
CA PHE A 233 0.05 -14.85 2.36
C PHE A 233 -0.54 -13.67 1.60
N LEU A 234 -1.84 -13.70 1.37
CA LEU A 234 -2.52 -12.79 0.47
C LEU A 234 -3.78 -12.24 1.13
N THR A 235 -3.93 -10.92 1.12
CA THR A 235 -5.16 -10.23 1.47
C THR A 235 -5.45 -9.16 0.42
N ALA A 236 -6.72 -8.85 0.20
CA ALA A 236 -7.11 -7.84 -0.75
C ALA A 236 -8.46 -7.22 -0.37
N HIS A 237 -8.78 -6.11 -1.03
CA HIS A 237 -10.02 -5.38 -0.89
C HIS A 237 -10.54 -5.05 -2.29
N HIS A 238 -11.80 -5.34 -2.58
CA HIS A 238 -12.46 -5.05 -3.87
C HIS A 238 -11.61 -5.38 -5.12
N ALA A 239 -10.94 -6.53 -5.09
CA ALA A 239 -10.04 -6.96 -6.15
C ALA A 239 -10.13 -8.48 -6.37
N ARG A 240 -9.81 -8.91 -7.60
CA ARG A 240 -9.62 -10.31 -7.97
C ARG A 240 -8.15 -10.55 -8.22
N VAL A 241 -7.59 -11.62 -7.65
CA VAL A 241 -6.20 -12.04 -7.86
C VAL A 241 -6.14 -13.41 -8.54
N GLU A 242 -5.37 -13.51 -9.61
CA GLU A 242 -5.05 -14.76 -10.28
C GLU A 242 -3.56 -15.06 -10.09
N LEU A 243 -3.24 -16.21 -9.50
CA LEU A 243 -1.88 -16.68 -9.31
C LEU A 243 -1.56 -17.75 -10.35
N ALA A 244 -0.44 -17.58 -11.04
CA ALA A 244 0.02 -18.53 -12.06
C ALA A 244 1.55 -18.75 -11.96
N PRO A 245 2.06 -19.94 -12.34
CA PRO A 245 3.48 -20.10 -12.55
C PRO A 245 3.97 -19.11 -13.61
N LYS A 246 5.10 -18.44 -13.37
CA LYS A 246 5.67 -17.49 -14.35
C LYS A 246 6.04 -18.19 -15.65
N ASP A 247 6.59 -19.40 -15.54
CA ASP A 247 6.80 -20.30 -16.67
C ASP A 247 5.69 -21.36 -16.70
N PRO A 248 4.77 -21.32 -17.69
CA PRO A 248 3.70 -22.30 -17.83
C PRO A 248 4.19 -23.74 -18.07
N ALA A 249 5.44 -23.92 -18.55
CA ALA A 249 6.06 -25.23 -18.72
C ALA A 249 6.67 -25.76 -17.41
N SER A 250 6.76 -24.93 -16.37
CA SER A 250 7.26 -25.35 -15.07
C SER A 250 6.28 -26.33 -14.42
N ARG A 251 6.82 -27.36 -13.78
CA ARG A 251 6.00 -28.30 -13.00
C ARG A 251 5.71 -27.71 -11.64
N ARG A 252 4.88 -26.66 -11.61
CA ARG A 252 4.47 -25.93 -10.40
C ARG A 252 2.96 -25.87 -10.33
N MET A 253 2.41 -26.15 -9.15
CA MET A 253 0.97 -26.09 -8.91
C MET A 253 0.68 -25.43 -7.58
N ILE A 254 -0.52 -24.88 -7.48
CA ILE A 254 -1.09 -24.46 -6.21
C ILE A 254 -1.77 -25.69 -5.62
N LEU A 255 -1.33 -26.09 -4.42
CA LEU A 255 -1.87 -27.25 -3.73
C LEU A 255 -3.19 -26.92 -3.05
N ARG A 256 -3.27 -25.75 -2.41
CA ARG A 256 -4.47 -25.30 -1.69
C ARG A 256 -4.40 -23.83 -1.29
N TYR A 257 -5.58 -23.28 -1.05
CA TYR A 257 -5.79 -21.97 -0.44
C TYR A 257 -6.44 -22.17 0.93
N GLU A 258 -5.78 -21.72 1.99
CA GLU A 258 -6.30 -21.74 3.36
C GLU A 258 -6.71 -20.33 3.77
N GLU A 259 -7.95 -20.12 4.21
CA GLU A 259 -8.32 -18.92 4.97
C GLU A 259 -8.02 -19.17 6.45
N GLY A 260 -7.58 -18.11 7.12
CA GLY A 260 -7.22 -18.16 8.53
C GLY A 260 -6.68 -16.83 9.03
N HIS A 261 -6.04 -16.88 10.20
CA HIS A 261 -5.43 -15.72 10.85
C HIS A 261 -4.12 -16.10 11.54
N PHE A 262 -3.36 -15.09 11.98
CA PHE A 262 -2.24 -15.30 12.88
C PHE A 262 -2.68 -15.12 14.33
N ASP A 263 -2.25 -16.01 15.23
CA ASP A 263 -2.42 -15.85 16.67
C ASP A 263 -1.47 -14.77 17.23
N ALA A 264 -1.57 -14.50 18.54
CA ALA A 264 -0.75 -13.50 19.22
C ALA A 264 0.77 -13.80 19.17
N ASP A 265 1.16 -15.06 18.95
CA ASP A 265 2.55 -15.49 18.82
C ASP A 265 3.02 -15.49 17.35
N GLY A 266 2.16 -15.07 16.41
CA GLY A 266 2.46 -15.05 14.98
C GLY A 266 2.41 -16.44 14.33
N ARG A 267 1.69 -17.41 14.92
CA ARG A 267 1.46 -18.72 14.30
C ARG A 267 0.16 -18.72 13.51
N TRP A 268 0.17 -19.41 12.37
CA TRP A 268 -1.00 -19.56 11.51
C TRP A 268 -2.07 -20.44 12.16
N VAL A 269 -3.30 -19.95 12.20
CA VAL A 269 -4.50 -20.65 12.64
C VAL A 269 -5.42 -20.81 11.44
N PHE A 270 -5.58 -22.06 11.01
CA PHE A 270 -6.44 -22.44 9.90
C PHE A 270 -7.93 -22.31 10.27
N GLU A 271 -8.75 -21.86 9.32
CA GLU A 271 -10.21 -21.82 9.46
C GLU A 271 -10.92 -22.67 8.42
N ARG A 272 -10.62 -22.47 7.13
CA ARG A 272 -11.27 -23.21 6.03
C ARG A 272 -10.43 -23.24 4.76
N ILE A 273 -10.78 -24.12 3.84
CA ILE A 273 -10.21 -24.18 2.49
C ILE A 273 -11.10 -23.40 1.52
N TRP A 274 -10.48 -22.64 0.62
CA TRP A 274 -11.14 -22.15 -0.59
C TRP A 274 -10.90 -23.14 -1.73
N ASN A 275 -11.98 -23.52 -2.42
CA ASN A 275 -11.94 -24.42 -3.58
C ASN A 275 -13.21 -24.23 -4.44
N GLY A 276 -13.30 -24.87 -5.60
CA GLY A 276 -14.43 -24.74 -6.52
C GLY A 276 -14.69 -23.28 -6.90
N ASP A 277 -15.94 -22.82 -6.81
CA ASP A 277 -16.36 -21.46 -7.18
C ASP A 277 -15.49 -20.35 -6.55
N GLN A 278 -14.95 -20.55 -5.34
CA GLN A 278 -14.10 -19.56 -4.66
C GLN A 278 -12.71 -19.39 -5.33
N THR A 279 -12.31 -20.32 -6.19
CA THR A 279 -10.99 -20.36 -6.83
C THR A 279 -11.05 -20.50 -8.35
N ASP A 280 -12.16 -20.98 -8.91
CA ASP A 280 -12.32 -21.24 -10.36
C ASP A 280 -12.23 -19.97 -11.22
N TYR A 281 -12.50 -18.81 -10.62
CA TYR A 281 -12.48 -17.51 -11.29
C TYR A 281 -11.50 -16.53 -10.64
N GLY A 282 -10.39 -17.06 -10.12
CA GLY A 282 -9.43 -16.32 -9.31
C GLY A 282 -9.91 -16.15 -7.86
N LEU A 283 -9.07 -15.52 -7.04
CA LEU A 283 -9.34 -15.22 -5.65
C LEU A 283 -10.05 -13.86 -5.58
N ASN A 284 -11.34 -13.87 -5.26
CA ASN A 284 -12.19 -12.69 -5.31
C ASN A 284 -12.42 -12.13 -3.90
N PHE A 285 -12.03 -10.87 -3.67
CA PHE A 285 -12.15 -10.19 -2.38
C PHE A 285 -13.14 -9.03 -2.43
N THR A 286 -13.96 -8.91 -1.40
CA THR A 286 -14.93 -7.81 -1.25
C THR A 286 -14.42 -6.78 -0.23
N ASP A 287 -15.32 -6.22 0.56
CA ASP A 287 -15.09 -5.41 1.76
C ASP A 287 -14.70 -6.23 3.01
N ARG A 288 -14.85 -7.56 2.97
CA ARG A 288 -14.61 -8.41 4.14
C ARG A 288 -13.11 -8.63 4.38
N PRO A 289 -12.64 -8.54 5.63
CA PRO A 289 -11.24 -8.82 5.93
C PRO A 289 -10.98 -10.32 5.88
N GLN A 290 -10.19 -10.76 4.91
CA GLN A 290 -9.83 -12.16 4.70
C GLN A 290 -8.34 -12.26 4.42
N LEU A 291 -7.69 -13.26 5.03
CA LEU A 291 -6.28 -13.56 4.81
C LEU A 291 -6.16 -14.99 4.34
N LEU A 292 -5.53 -15.18 3.18
CA LEU A 292 -5.30 -16.48 2.59
C LEU A 292 -3.82 -16.87 2.71
N ARG A 293 -3.55 -18.08 3.16
CA ARG A 293 -2.28 -18.77 2.94
C ARG A 293 -2.39 -19.62 1.68
N VAL A 294 -1.57 -19.30 0.70
CA VAL A 294 -1.46 -20.02 -0.57
C VAL A 294 -0.28 -20.98 -0.47
N VAL A 295 -0.56 -22.28 -0.55
CA VAL A 295 0.46 -23.33 -0.50
C VAL A 295 0.71 -23.83 -1.91
N THR A 296 1.97 -23.81 -2.33
CA THR A 296 2.40 -24.23 -3.67
C THR A 296 3.36 -25.40 -3.60
N ALA A 297 3.49 -26.15 -4.69
CA ALA A 297 4.43 -27.26 -4.81
C ALA A 297 4.95 -27.44 -6.23
N THR A 298 6.05 -28.18 -6.34
CA THR A 298 6.56 -28.71 -7.61
C THR A 298 6.12 -30.15 -7.81
N TYR A 299 5.92 -30.58 -9.06
CA TYR A 299 5.53 -31.95 -9.42
C TYR A 299 6.32 -32.52 -10.61
#